data_AF-B2AJD9-F1
#
_entry.id   AF-B2AJD9-F1
#
_cell.length_a   1.000
_cell.length_b   1.000
_cell.length_c   1.000
_cell.angle_alpha   90.00
_cell.angle_beta   90.00
_cell.angle_gamma   90.00
#
_symmetry.space_group_name_H-M   'P 1'
#
loop_
_entity.id
_entity.type
_entity.pdbx_description
1 polymer ?
#
loop_
_entity_poly.entity_id
_entity_poly.type
_entity_poly.pdbx_seq_one_letter_code
_entity_poly.pdbx_strand_id
1 'polypeptide(L)'
;MFDPRMPRKFESGGAGLVSTAQDYARFAQMLANGGSLDGRRYLSPRTIESMTADHVANGIAPGSLYLPGAGYGFGLGFAVRRTAGEAPSVGSPGEYNVSSLSSASIKWHAEW
;
A
#
# COMPACT_ATOMS: atom_id res chain seq x y z
N MET A 1 17.27 -24.91 17.91
CA MET A 1 17.38 -24.03 19.09
C MET A 1 18.08 -22.75 18.66
N PHE A 2 17.54 -21.58 19.01
CA PHE A 2 18.03 -20.26 18.61
C PHE A 2 19.25 -19.86 19.45
N ASP A 3 20.42 -19.57 18.84
CA ASP A 3 21.63 -19.05 19.54
C ASP A 3 21.61 -17.51 19.48
N PRO A 4 21.43 -16.81 20.62
CA PRO A 4 21.30 -15.36 20.68
C PRO A 4 22.63 -14.61 20.46
N ARG A 5 23.78 -15.29 20.36
CA ARG A 5 25.11 -14.66 20.24
C ARG A 5 25.56 -14.49 18.79
N MET A 6 24.86 -15.08 17.83
CA MET A 6 25.20 -14.97 16.41
C MET A 6 24.45 -13.80 15.77
N PRO A 7 25.13 -12.80 15.18
CA PRO A 7 24.47 -11.74 14.42
C PRO A 7 23.75 -12.37 13.22
N ARG A 8 22.43 -12.18 13.15
CA ARG A 8 21.62 -12.65 12.01
C ARG A 8 21.30 -11.49 11.09
N LYS A 9 21.23 -11.78 9.79
CA LYS A 9 20.66 -10.85 8.82
C LYS A 9 19.20 -10.60 9.21
N PHE A 10 18.85 -9.33 9.41
CA PHE A 10 17.50 -8.92 9.80
C PHE A 10 16.65 -8.71 8.54
N GLU A 11 16.20 -9.80 7.94
CA GLU A 11 15.36 -9.80 6.74
C GLU A 11 13.89 -9.89 7.15
N SER A 12 13.31 -8.76 7.53
CA SER A 12 11.91 -8.67 7.95
C SER A 12 11.05 -8.04 6.85
N GLY A 13 10.05 -8.78 6.37
CA GLY A 13 9.19 -8.35 5.25
C GLY A 13 8.15 -7.28 5.63
N GLY A 14 7.80 -7.16 6.91
CA GLY A 14 6.79 -6.19 7.39
C GLY A 14 7.38 -4.89 7.95
N ALA A 15 8.67 -4.86 8.26
CA ALA A 15 9.38 -3.71 8.82
C ALA A 15 10.90 -3.92 8.71
N GLY A 16 11.69 -2.84 8.66
CA GLY A 16 13.16 -2.93 8.69
C GLY A 16 13.86 -2.80 7.34
N LEU A 17 13.12 -2.56 6.25
CA LEU A 17 13.72 -2.14 4.99
C LEU A 17 14.33 -0.74 5.16
N VAL A 18 15.57 -0.57 4.68
CA VAL A 18 16.25 0.73 4.60
C VAL A 18 16.40 1.08 3.13
N SER A 19 15.98 2.28 2.75
CA SER A 19 16.01 2.75 1.36
C SER A 19 16.07 4.28 1.31
N THR A 20 16.21 4.85 0.12
CA THR A 20 16.20 6.31 -0.07
C THR A 20 14.80 6.81 -0.46
N ALA A 21 14.57 8.11 -0.30
CA ALA A 21 13.33 8.73 -0.79
C ALA A 21 13.15 8.54 -2.30
N GLN A 22 14.25 8.59 -3.07
CA GLN A 22 14.23 8.39 -4.52
C GLN A 22 13.85 6.96 -4.90
N ASP A 23 14.38 5.96 -4.20
CA ASP A 23 14.02 4.57 -4.44
C ASP A 23 12.54 4.31 -4.15
N TYR A 24 12.03 4.88 -3.05
CA TYR A 24 10.62 4.76 -2.70
C TYR A 24 9.72 5.47 -3.73
N ALA A 25 10.12 6.66 -4.19
CA ALA A 25 9.40 7.38 -5.24
C ALA A 25 9.34 6.59 -6.57
N ARG A 26 10.42 5.89 -6.93
CA ARG A 26 10.43 5.00 -8.11
C ARG A 26 9.49 3.81 -7.94
N PHE A 27 9.49 3.18 -6.78
CA PHE A 27 8.54 2.10 -6.47
C PHE A 27 7.08 2.58 -6.57
N ALA A 28 6.80 3.71 -5.94
CA ALA A 28 5.51 4.38 -6.01
C ALA A 28 5.09 4.71 -7.46
N GLN A 29 6.00 5.29 -8.25
CA GLN A 29 5.73 5.62 -9.65
C GLN A 29 5.47 4.36 -10.49
N MET A 30 6.18 3.26 -10.21
CA MET A 30 5.94 1.97 -10.86
C MET A 30 4.51 1.46 -10.61
N LEU A 31 4.00 1.61 -9.38
CA LEU A 31 2.62 1.27 -9.05
C LEU A 31 1.61 2.21 -9.74
N ALA A 32 1.87 3.53 -9.70
CA ALA A 32 1.03 4.54 -10.35
C ALA A 32 0.94 4.33 -11.87
N ASN A 33 2.01 3.85 -12.50
CA ASN A 33 2.07 3.50 -13.92
C ASN A 33 1.48 2.11 -14.23
N GLY A 34 0.67 1.52 -13.34
CA GLY A 34 0.05 0.22 -13.56
C GLY A 34 1.07 -0.93 -13.66
N GLY A 35 2.14 -0.87 -12.86
CA GLY A 35 3.12 -1.94 -12.75
C GLY A 35 4.35 -1.80 -13.65
N SER A 36 4.64 -0.61 -14.17
CA SER A 36 5.77 -0.39 -15.10
C SER A 36 6.56 0.88 -14.81
N LEU A 37 7.87 0.83 -15.03
CA LEU A 37 8.74 1.99 -14.86
C LEU A 37 9.93 1.86 -15.83
N ASP A 38 10.38 2.99 -16.39
CA ASP A 38 11.55 3.07 -17.27
C ASP A 38 11.54 2.04 -18.42
N GLY A 39 10.37 1.87 -19.06
CA GLY A 39 10.18 0.94 -20.17
C GLY A 39 10.11 -0.55 -19.79
N ARG A 40 10.22 -0.89 -18.50
CA ARG A 40 10.12 -2.27 -18.00
C ARG A 40 8.82 -2.50 -17.24
N ARG A 41 8.20 -3.66 -17.50
CA ARG A 41 7.04 -4.13 -16.74
C ARG A 41 7.49 -5.04 -15.60
N TYR A 42 7.04 -4.73 -14.39
CA TYR A 42 7.29 -5.51 -13.17
C TYR A 42 6.05 -6.28 -12.74
N LEU A 43 4.88 -5.66 -12.87
CA LEU A 43 3.58 -6.26 -12.56
C LEU A 43 2.61 -6.03 -13.71
N SER A 44 1.65 -6.94 -13.91
CA SER A 44 0.58 -6.71 -14.88
C SER A 44 -0.41 -5.67 -14.33
N PRO A 45 -1.11 -4.90 -15.19
CA PRO A 45 -2.13 -3.95 -14.71
C PRO A 45 -3.22 -4.65 -13.89
N ARG A 46 -3.63 -5.84 -14.32
CA ARG A 46 -4.59 -6.70 -13.59
C ARG A 46 -4.09 -7.11 -12.20
N THR A 47 -2.77 -7.29 -12.05
CA THR A 47 -2.17 -7.57 -10.74
C THR A 47 -2.28 -6.34 -9.83
N ILE A 48 -2.03 -5.14 -10.36
CA ILE A 48 -2.21 -3.89 -9.60
C ILE A 48 -3.66 -3.74 -9.17
N GLU A 49 -4.61 -3.88 -10.09
CA GLU A 49 -6.06 -3.83 -9.78
C GLU A 49 -6.43 -4.81 -8.67
N SER A 50 -5.92 -6.04 -8.73
CA SER A 50 -6.16 -7.03 -7.69
C SER A 50 -5.52 -6.64 -6.37
N MET A 51 -4.28 -6.13 -6.36
CA MET A 51 -3.60 -5.68 -5.14
C MET A 51 -4.31 -4.50 -4.47
N THR A 52 -4.96 -3.64 -5.25
CA THR A 52 -5.64 -2.43 -4.79
C THR A 52 -7.15 -2.58 -4.67
N ALA A 53 -7.70 -3.79 -4.81
CA ALA A 53 -9.09 -4.07 -4.51
C ALA A 53 -9.30 -4.17 -2.99
N ASP A 54 -10.51 -3.86 -2.49
CA ASP A 54 -10.85 -4.08 -1.09
C ASP A 54 -11.11 -5.58 -0.84
N HIS A 55 -10.16 -6.26 -0.20
CA HIS A 55 -10.24 -7.70 0.11
C HIS A 55 -10.90 -7.98 1.46
N VAL A 56 -11.18 -6.94 2.26
CA VAL A 56 -11.81 -7.08 3.60
C VAL A 56 -13.28 -6.64 3.63
N ALA A 57 -13.84 -6.25 2.47
CA ALA A 57 -15.23 -5.81 2.34
C ALA A 57 -16.29 -6.89 2.71
N ASN A 58 -15.92 -8.17 2.66
CA ASN A 58 -16.86 -9.30 2.76
C ASN A 58 -17.23 -9.66 4.21
N GLY A 59 -17.83 -8.71 4.93
CA GLY A 59 -18.42 -8.94 6.26
C GLY A 59 -17.42 -8.93 7.42
N ILE A 60 -16.17 -8.53 7.19
CA ILE A 60 -15.21 -8.26 8.25
C ILE A 60 -15.42 -6.84 8.74
N ALA A 61 -16.02 -6.69 9.91
CA ALA A 61 -16.19 -5.38 10.52
C ALA A 61 -14.83 -4.83 10.99
N PRO A 62 -14.53 -3.54 10.74
CA PRO A 62 -13.36 -2.89 11.29
C PRO A 62 -13.32 -2.99 12.82
N GLY A 63 -12.21 -3.49 13.38
CA GLY A 63 -11.97 -3.47 14.81
C GLY A 63 -11.68 -2.06 15.34
N SER A 64 -11.60 -1.90 16.66
CA SER A 64 -11.32 -0.61 17.32
C SER A 64 -9.97 0.02 16.91
N LEU A 65 -9.03 -0.78 16.41
CA LEU A 65 -7.70 -0.36 15.96
C LEU A 65 -7.56 -0.42 14.43
N TYR A 66 -8.65 -0.22 13.68
CA TYR A 66 -8.59 -0.17 12.23
C TYR A 66 -7.88 1.10 11.75
N LEU A 67 -6.56 0.99 11.57
CA LEU A 67 -5.66 2.10 11.26
C LEU A 67 -5.97 2.84 9.95
N PRO A 68 -6.47 2.20 8.86
CA PRO A 68 -6.87 2.94 7.67
C PRO A 68 -8.00 3.94 7.95
N GLY A 69 -8.86 3.66 8.94
CA GLY A 69 -9.96 4.54 9.35
C GLY A 69 -11.17 4.48 8.43
N ALA A 70 -12.14 5.37 8.70
CA ALA A 70 -13.39 5.47 7.94
C ALA A 70 -13.13 5.86 6.47
N GLY A 71 -13.96 5.36 5.56
CA GLY A 71 -13.78 5.57 4.11
C GLY A 71 -12.70 4.72 3.45
N TYR A 72 -11.93 3.93 4.20
CA TYR A 72 -10.91 3.02 3.66
C TYR A 72 -11.32 1.55 3.76
N GLY A 73 -10.90 0.78 2.76
CA GLY A 73 -10.80 -0.67 2.76
C GLY A 73 -9.34 -1.10 2.82
N PHE A 74 -9.08 -2.41 2.70
CA PHE A 74 -7.72 -2.94 2.74
C PHE A 74 -7.49 -3.98 1.64
N GLY A 75 -6.50 -3.70 0.81
CA GLY A 75 -6.05 -4.57 -0.25
C GLY A 75 -4.86 -5.43 0.16
N LEU A 76 -4.10 -5.90 -0.82
CA LEU A 76 -2.90 -6.70 -0.58
C LEU A 76 -1.70 -5.78 -0.30
N GLY A 77 -1.61 -5.33 0.95
CA GLY A 77 -0.53 -4.46 1.45
C GLY A 77 -0.85 -2.96 1.43
N PHE A 78 -2.02 -2.57 0.93
CA PHE A 78 -2.43 -1.18 0.77
C PHE A 78 -3.75 -0.88 1.49
N ALA A 79 -3.84 0.30 2.11
CA ALA A 79 -5.12 0.90 2.42
C ALA A 79 -5.69 1.51 1.14
N VAL A 80 -6.96 1.26 0.85
CA VAL A 80 -7.61 1.68 -0.41
C VAL A 80 -8.80 2.57 -0.07
N ARG A 81 -8.83 3.79 -0.58
CA ARG A 81 -9.93 4.72 -0.35
C ARG A 81 -11.15 4.30 -1.17
N ARG A 82 -12.29 4.13 -0.50
CA ARG A 82 -13.53 3.64 -1.11
C ARG A 82 -14.51 4.76 -1.45
N THR A 83 -14.54 5.78 -0.62
CA THR A 83 -15.52 6.87 -0.70
C THR A 83 -14.82 8.21 -0.85
N ALA A 84 -15.50 9.14 -1.52
CA ALA A 84 -15.02 10.52 -1.64
C ALA A 84 -15.16 11.30 -0.31
N GLY A 85 -16.16 10.92 0.50
CA GLY A 85 -16.40 11.42 1.86
C GLY A 85 -15.86 10.46 2.94
N GLU A 86 -16.25 10.68 4.19
CA GLU A 86 -15.85 9.91 5.40
C GLU A 86 -14.40 10.06 5.86
N ALA A 87 -13.42 9.87 4.97
CA ALA A 87 -12.01 10.03 5.33
C ALA A 87 -11.72 11.49 5.74
N PRO A 88 -10.95 11.74 6.82
CA PRO A 88 -10.66 13.09 7.31
C PRO A 88 -9.70 13.87 6.41
N SER A 89 -9.21 13.26 5.34
CA SER A 89 -8.29 13.84 4.37
C SER A 89 -8.88 13.87 2.96
N VAL A 90 -8.51 14.90 2.21
CA VAL A 90 -8.83 15.02 0.77
C VAL A 90 -8.17 13.87 0.01
N GLY A 91 -8.92 13.22 -0.87
CA GLY A 91 -8.45 12.18 -1.77
C GLY A 91 -9.57 11.75 -2.70
N SER A 92 -9.32 10.69 -3.46
CA SER A 92 -10.30 10.14 -4.42
C SER A 92 -10.55 8.65 -4.19
N PRO A 93 -11.77 8.14 -4.47
CA PRO A 93 -12.00 6.70 -4.52
C PRO A 93 -10.97 6.02 -5.44
N GLY A 94 -10.42 4.89 -5.00
CA GLY A 94 -9.37 4.16 -5.70
C GLY A 94 -7.95 4.61 -5.38
N GLU A 95 -7.76 5.73 -4.68
CA GLU A 95 -6.44 6.10 -4.13
C GLU A 95 -5.99 5.04 -3.12
N TYR A 96 -4.72 4.64 -3.17
CA TYR A 96 -4.18 3.64 -2.26
C TYR A 96 -2.82 4.07 -1.69
N ASN A 97 -2.59 3.73 -0.43
CA ASN A 97 -1.34 4.04 0.26
C ASN A 97 -0.79 2.80 0.98
N VAL A 98 0.54 2.75 1.10
CA VAL A 98 1.20 1.67 1.84
C VAL A 98 0.89 1.85 3.33
N SER A 99 0.49 0.77 3.98
CA SER A 99 0.04 0.77 5.39
C SER A 99 1.19 0.67 6.42
N SER A 100 2.45 0.82 5.99
CA SER A 100 3.61 0.82 6.89
C SER A 100 3.76 2.16 7.63
N LEU A 101 4.29 2.11 8.86
CA LEU A 101 4.48 3.25 9.78
C LEU A 101 5.35 4.42 9.25
N SER A 102 5.95 4.27 8.06
CA SER A 102 6.74 5.30 7.37
C SER A 102 5.97 5.99 6.23
N SER A 103 4.64 5.99 6.27
CA SER A 103 3.78 6.19 5.10
C SER A 103 4.06 7.49 4.34
N ALA A 104 4.44 7.33 3.06
CA ALA A 104 4.29 8.36 2.04
C ALA A 104 2.92 8.16 1.35
N SER A 105 2.09 9.20 1.36
CA SER A 105 0.80 9.20 0.65
C SER A 105 0.98 9.73 -0.77
N ILE A 106 0.41 9.05 -1.76
CA ILE A 106 0.45 9.46 -3.16
C ILE A 106 -0.99 9.53 -3.67
N LYS A 107 -1.38 10.73 -4.11
CA LYS A 107 -2.72 11.01 -4.61
C LYS A 107 -2.72 10.92 -6.13
N TRP A 108 -3.59 10.09 -6.69
CA TRP A 108 -3.89 10.08 -8.12
C TRP A 108 -5.41 9.99 -8.33
N HIS A 109 -5.90 10.79 -9.27
CA HIS A 109 -7.27 10.72 -9.78
C HIS A 109 -7.29 9.79 -11.00
N ALA A 110 -8.11 8.74 -10.95
CA ALA A 110 -8.48 7.99 -12.13
C ALA A 110 -9.87 8.47 -12.58
N GLU A 111 -9.93 9.13 -13.73
CA GLU A 111 -11.17 9.35 -14.46
C GLU A 111 -11.32 8.18 -15.44
N TRP A 112 -12.43 7.44 -15.32
CA TRP A 112 -12.96 6.57 -16.36
C TRP A 112 -14.27 7.18 -16.85
#